data_AF-A0A239MUC6-F1
#
_entry.id   AF-A0A239MUC6-F1
#
_cell.length_a   1.000
_cell.length_b   1.000
_cell.length_c   1.000
_cell.angle_alpha   90.00
_cell.angle_beta   90.00
_cell.angle_gamma   90.00
#
_symmetry.space_group_name_H-M   'P 1'
#
loop_
_entity.id
_entity.type
_entity.pdbx_description
1 polymer ?
#
loop_
_entity_poly.entity_id
_entity_poly.type
_entity_poly.pdbx_seq_one_letter_code
_entity_poly.pdbx_strand_id
1 'polypeptide(L)' 'MRLLFVFDPWRQAVFLVAGDKSGDWSGWYDVAIKAAEVRFARYLKEREQ' A
#
# COMPACT_ATOMS: atom_id res chain seq x y z
N MET A 1 10.49 9.47 -5.21
CA MET A 1 9.97 8.65 -4.09
C MET A 1 8.50 8.93 -3.82
N ARG A 2 7.68 7.87 -3.64
CA ARG A 2 6.25 7.93 -3.30
C ARG A 2 5.91 6.84 -2.28
N LEU A 3 4.94 7.13 -1.42
CA LEU A 3 4.39 6.22 -0.43
C LEU A 3 2.89 6.04 -0.66
N LEU A 4 2.39 4.80 -0.57
CA LEU A 4 0.98 4.46 -0.48
C LEU A 4 0.68 3.99 0.94
N PHE A 5 -0.35 4.56 1.54
CA PHE A 5 -0.76 4.29 2.91
C PHE A 5 -2.28 4.41 3.06
N VAL A 6 -2.82 3.80 4.12
CA VAL A 6 -4.22 3.90 4.50
C VAL A 6 -4.34 4.22 5.99
N PHE A 7 -5.44 4.85 6.38
CA PHE A 7 -5.86 4.88 7.78
C PHE A 7 -6.75 3.67 8.03
N ASP A 8 -6.36 2.83 8.99
CA ASP A 8 -7.15 1.65 9.34
C ASP A 8 -8.32 2.00 10.28
N PRO A 9 -9.23 1.03 10.56
CA PRO A 9 -10.33 1.23 11.51
C PRO A 9 -9.90 1.59 12.94
N TRP A 10 -8.66 1.30 13.32
CA TRP A 10 -8.06 1.57 14.65
C TRP A 10 -7.27 2.88 14.69
N ARG A 11 -7.46 3.75 13.69
CA ARG A 11 -6.86 5.09 13.59
C ARG A 11 -5.33 5.05 13.48
N GLN A 12 -4.78 3.99 12.90
CA GLN A 12 -3.36 3.87 12.61
C GLN A 12 -3.08 4.16 11.14
N ALA A 13 -1.99 4.88 10.86
CA ALA A 13 -1.47 5.01 9.51
C ALA A 13 -0.65 3.76 9.17
N VAL A 14 -1.07 3.01 8.15
CA VAL A 14 -0.43 1.77 7.72
C VAL A 14 0.23 2.00 6.37
N PHE A 15 1.55 1.85 6.33
CA PHE A 15 2.33 1.95 5.10
C PHE A 15 2.26 0.65 4.31
N LEU A 16 1.81 0.74 3.06
CA LEU A 16 1.60 -0.40 2.18
C LEU A 16 2.69 -0.53 1.13
N VAL A 17 3.14 0.58 0.55
CA VAL A 17 4.19 0.60 -0.48
C VAL A 17 5.06 1.84 -0.32
N ALA A 18 6.39 1.67 -0.38
CA ALA A 18 7.35 2.74 -0.60
C ALA A 18 8.16 2.41 -1.86
N GLY A 19 8.32 3.36 -2.76
CA GLY A 19 9.10 3.13 -3.99
C GLY A 19 9.44 4.40 -4.74
N ASP A 20 10.30 4.27 -5.74
CA ASP A 20 10.57 5.36 -6.67
C ASP A 20 9.76 5.22 -7.96
N LYS A 21 9.16 6.33 -8.37
CA LYS A 21 8.27 6.44 -9.52
C LYS A 21 8.96 7.07 -10.74
N SER A 22 10.18 7.56 -10.56
CA SER A 22 10.94 8.25 -11.60
C SER A 22 11.12 7.35 -12.83
N GLY A 23 10.84 7.86 -14.02
CA GLY A 23 11.06 7.15 -15.29
C GLY A 23 9.92 6.23 -15.78
N ASP A 24 9.02 5.76 -14.91
CA ASP A 24 7.86 4.94 -15.30
C ASP A 24 6.64 5.26 -14.43
N TRP A 25 5.93 6.33 -14.78
CA TRP A 25 4.86 6.86 -13.92
C TRP A 25 3.62 5.98 -13.92
N SER A 26 3.24 5.42 -15.07
CA SER A 26 2.07 4.59 -15.25
C SER A 26 2.30 3.15 -14.76
N GLY A 27 3.39 2.53 -15.17
CA GLY A 27 3.70 1.15 -14.77
C GLY A 27 3.97 1.05 -13.26
N TRP A 28 4.56 2.08 -12.67
CA TRP A 28 4.72 2.14 -11.21
C TRP A 28 3.38 2.07 -10.48
N TYR A 29 2.35 2.82 -10.91
CA TYR A 29 1.06 2.78 -10.24
C TYR A 29 0.35 1.43 -10.44
N ASP A 30 0.40 0.85 -11.64
CA ASP A 30 -0.21 -0.45 -11.91
C ASP A 30 0.33 -1.55 -10.98
N VAL A 31 1.63 -1.52 -10.71
CA VAL A 31 2.28 -2.47 -9.80
C VAL A 31 2.06 -2.08 -8.34
N ALA A 32 2.26 -0.81 -7.99
CA ALA A 32 2.19 -0.34 -6.61
C ALA A 32 0.78 -0.46 -6.02
N ILE A 33 -0.27 -0.18 -6.81
CA ILE A 33 -1.66 -0.30 -6.35
C ILE A 33 -2.02 -1.76 -6.06
N LYS A 34 -1.79 -2.68 -7.02
CA LYS A 34 -2.04 -4.12 -6.82
C LYS A 34 -1.30 -4.66 -5.60
N ALA A 35 -0.05 -4.25 -5.43
CA ALA A 35 0.75 -4.66 -4.30
C ALA A 35 0.26 -4.05 -2.97
N ALA A 36 -0.31 -2.85 -2.98
CA ALA A 36 -0.92 -2.23 -1.80
C ALA A 36 -2.21 -2.95 -1.39
N GLU A 37 -3.08 -3.31 -2.35
CA GLU A 37 -4.33 -4.04 -2.11
C GLU A 37 -4.09 -5.39 -1.44
N VAL A 38 -3.15 -6.18 -1.97
CA VAL A 38 -2.78 -7.50 -1.40
C VAL A 38 -2.26 -7.35 0.03
N ARG A 39 -1.41 -6.35 0.28
CA ARG A 39 -0.85 -6.12 1.63
C ARG A 39 -1.91 -5.67 2.61
N PHE A 40 -2.86 -4.82 2.19
CA PHE A 40 -3.93 -4.37 3.06
C PHE A 40 -4.92 -5.50 3.39
N ALA A 41 -5.29 -6.33 2.42
CA ALA A 41 -6.12 -7.50 2.67
C ALA A 41 -5.46 -8.48 3.67
N ARG A 42 -4.14 -8.67 3.57
CA ARG A 42 -3.38 -9.48 4.54
C ARG A 42 -3.35 -8.80 5.92
N TYR A 43 -3.06 -7.50 5.97
CA TYR A 43 -3.06 -6.73 7.20
C TYR A 43 -4.36 -6.85 7.99
N LEU A 44 -5.51 -6.73 7.32
CA LEU A 44 -6.81 -6.86 7.96
C LEU A 44 -7.03 -8.27 8.55
N LYS A 45 -6.66 -9.32 7.80
CA LYS A 45 -6.75 -10.71 8.28
C LYS A 45 -5.89 -10.96 9.52
N GLU A 46 -4.68 -10.42 9.55
CA GLU A 46 -3.76 -10.56 10.69
C GLU A 46 -4.20 -9.73 11.91
N ARG A 47 -4.95 -8.64 11.69
CA ARG A 47 -5.45 -7.75 12.76
C ARG A 47 -6.77 -8.18 13.39
N GLU A 48 -7.57 -8.97 12.68
CA GLU A 48 -8.84 -9.52 13.17
C GLU A 48 -8.68 -10.80 14.00
N GLN A 49 -7.47 -11.36 14.05
CA GLN A 49 -7.09 -12.49 14.92
C GLN A 49 -6.65 -12.00 16.30
#